data_AF-A0A194XLP3-F1
#
_entry.id   AF-A0A194XLP3-F1
#
_cell.length_a   1.000
_cell.length_b   1.000
_cell.length_c   1.000
_cell.angle_alpha   90.00
_cell.angle_beta   90.00
_cell.angle_gamma   90.00
#
_symmetry.space_group_name_H-M   'P 1'
#
loop_
_entity.id
_entity.type
_entity.pdbx_description
1 polymer ?
#
loop_
_entity_poly.entity_id
_entity_poly.type
_entity_poly.pdbx_seq_one_letter_code
_entity_poly.pdbx_strand_id
1 'polypeptide(L)' 'IDRASQVLTQGVPLGVPRSYRALADHGNKARGQQYLEPYEEDVVVKYLLQMSDLDQPIRIKFIPFIAFRVTYHRPITD' A
#
# COMPACT_ATOMS: atom_id res chain seq x y z
N ILE A 1 -22.79 -20.27 -20.04
CA ILE A 1 -22.18 -19.54 -18.90
C ILE A 1 -21.16 -18.58 -19.49
N ASP A 2 -21.33 -17.28 -19.27
CA ASP A 2 -20.45 -16.26 -19.83
C ASP A 2 -19.17 -16.07 -18.96
N ARG A 3 -18.14 -15.49 -19.56
CA ARG A 3 -16.83 -15.30 -18.92
C ARG A 3 -16.90 -14.36 -17.70
N ALA A 4 -17.82 -13.40 -17.68
CA ALA A 4 -18.03 -12.52 -16.52
C ALA A 4 -18.68 -13.28 -15.35
N SER A 5 -19.57 -14.25 -15.62
CA SER A 5 -20.10 -15.15 -14.58
C SER A 5 -19.02 -16.03 -13.93
N GLN A 6 -17.97 -16.41 -14.66
CA GLN A 6 -16.83 -17.18 -14.13
C GLN A 6 -15.94 -16.37 -13.18
N VAL A 7 -15.77 -15.06 -13.43
CA VAL A 7 -14.96 -14.19 -12.58
C VAL A 7 -15.61 -14.00 -11.21
N LEU A 8 -16.95 -13.97 -11.15
CA LEU A 8 -17.69 -13.88 -9.88
C LEU A 8 -17.62 -15.15 -9.02
N THR A 9 -17.25 -16.29 -9.60
CA THR A 9 -17.16 -17.58 -8.88
C THR A 9 -15.81 -17.81 -8.22
N GLN A 10 -14.74 -17.13 -8.65
CA GLN A 10 -13.38 -17.31 -8.10
C GLN A 10 -13.08 -16.47 -6.85
N GLY A 11 -14.02 -15.64 -6.37
CA GLY A 11 -13.73 -14.56 -5.43
C GLY A 11 -14.17 -14.73 -3.97
N VAL A 12 -14.64 -15.89 -3.52
CA VAL A 12 -15.11 -16.02 -2.13
C VAL A 12 -14.63 -17.35 -1.51
N PRO A 13 -13.69 -17.31 -0.55
CA PRO A 13 -13.36 -18.46 0.27
C PRO A 13 -14.60 -18.96 1.02
N LEU A 14 -14.83 -20.27 0.98
CA LEU A 14 -15.95 -20.91 1.66
C LEU A 14 -15.80 -20.72 3.17
N GLY A 15 -16.60 -19.84 3.78
CA GLY A 15 -16.57 -19.56 5.22
C GLY A 15 -16.45 -18.09 5.61
N VAL A 16 -16.27 -17.18 4.65
CA VAL A 16 -16.21 -15.73 4.91
C VAL A 16 -17.57 -15.07 4.62
N PRO A 17 -18.14 -14.26 5.54
CA PRO A 17 -19.37 -13.53 5.27
C PRO A 17 -19.24 -12.66 4.02
N ARG A 18 -20.22 -12.69 3.09
CA ARG A 18 -20.29 -11.79 1.91
C ARG A 18 -20.64 -10.33 2.29
N SER A 19 -20.04 -9.82 3.36
CA SER A 19 -20.15 -8.42 3.73
C SER A 19 -19.02 -7.64 3.06
N TYR A 20 -19.26 -6.36 2.73
CA TYR A 20 -18.25 -5.47 2.17
C TYR A 20 -16.98 -5.41 3.04
N ARG A 21 -17.14 -5.47 4.37
CA ARG A 21 -16.03 -5.50 5.34
C ARG A 21 -15.15 -6.73 5.18
N ALA A 22 -15.75 -7.91 5.18
CA ALA A 22 -15.01 -9.17 5.11
C ALA A 22 -14.24 -9.37 3.78
N LEU A 23 -14.69 -8.75 2.68
CA LEU A 23 -13.94 -8.70 1.43
C LEU A 23 -12.81 -7.65 1.44
N ALA A 24 -13.00 -6.52 2.13
CA ALA A 24 -11.97 -5.50 2.31
C ALA A 24 -10.84 -5.97 3.25
N ASP A 25 -11.19 -6.78 4.25
CA ASP A 25 -10.26 -7.37 5.22
C ASP A 25 -9.39 -8.49 4.62
N HIS A 26 -9.78 -9.04 3.46
CA HIS A 26 -9.08 -10.12 2.76
C HIS A 26 -7.83 -9.63 1.98
N GLY A 27 -6.95 -8.86 2.63
CA GLY A 27 -5.49 -8.73 2.39
C GLY A 27 -4.97 -8.12 1.07
N ASN A 28 -5.60 -8.38 -0.07
CA ASN A 28 -5.10 -8.00 -1.39
C ASN A 28 -5.43 -6.55 -1.76
N LYS A 29 -6.46 -5.95 -1.15
CA LYS A 29 -6.81 -4.55 -1.41
C LYS A 29 -5.78 -3.59 -0.83
N ALA A 30 -5.25 -3.88 0.37
CA ALA A 30 -4.22 -3.04 0.99
C ALA A 30 -2.93 -3.00 0.15
N ARG A 31 -2.48 -4.17 -0.35
CA ARG A 31 -1.32 -4.26 -1.25
C ARG A 31 -1.58 -3.61 -2.60
N GLY A 32 -2.76 -3.81 -3.20
CA GLY A 32 -3.14 -3.17 -4.47
C GLY A 32 -3.42 -1.67 -4.38
N GLN A 33 -3.35 -1.08 -3.18
CA GLN A 33 -3.50 0.35 -2.93
C GLN A 33 -2.23 0.96 -2.30
N GLN A 34 -1.13 0.20 -2.22
CA GLN A 34 0.15 0.75 -1.78
C GLN A 34 0.64 1.78 -2.80
N TYR A 35 0.88 2.99 -2.31
CA TYR A 35 1.41 4.09 -3.12
C TYR A 35 2.93 3.98 -3.30
N LEU A 36 3.61 3.50 -2.27
CA LEU A 36 5.05 3.25 -2.23
C LEU A 36 5.34 1.78 -2.54
N GLU A 37 6.39 1.54 -3.31
CA GLU A 37 6.96 0.21 -3.47
C GLU A 37 7.72 -0.20 -2.19
N PRO A 38 7.88 -1.50 -1.90
CA PRO A 38 8.49 -1.95 -0.64
C PRO A 38 9.89 -1.37 -0.36
N TYR A 39 10.70 -1.12 -1.39
CA TYR A 39 12.01 -0.49 -1.21
C TYR A 39 11.91 1.04 -1.01
N GLU A 40 10.87 1.69 -1.53
CA GLU A 40 10.60 3.11 -1.30
C GLU A 40 10.15 3.33 0.15
N GLU A 41 9.34 2.43 0.69
CA GLU A 41 8.92 2.43 2.10
C GLU A 41 10.13 2.36 3.05
N ASP A 42 11.11 1.50 2.75
CA ASP A 42 12.32 1.35 3.56
C ASP A 42 13.14 2.65 3.64
N VAL A 43 13.27 3.36 2.51
CA VAL A 43 13.95 4.67 2.46
C VAL A 43 13.23 5.71 3.34
N VAL A 44 11.89 5.75 3.28
CA VAL A 44 11.09 6.66 4.11
C VAL A 44 11.27 6.33 5.59
N VAL A 45 11.18 5.06 5.97
CA VAL A 45 11.34 4.60 7.36
C VAL A 45 12.73 4.96 7.88
N LYS A 46 13.78 4.66 7.11
CA LYS A 46 15.16 4.98 7.47
C LYS A 46 15.35 6.48 7.70
N TYR A 47 14.82 7.32 6.83
CA TYR A 47 14.89 8.78 6.98
C TYR A 47 14.15 9.27 8.23
N LEU A 48 12.93 8.78 8.49
CA LEU A 48 12.16 9.14 9.68
C LEU A 48 12.85 8.72 10.99
N LEU A 49 13.49 7.55 10.99
CA LEU A 49 14.25 7.07 12.13
C LEU A 49 15.47 7.95 12.38
N GLN A 50 16.25 8.27 11.34
CA GLN A 50 17.38 9.18 11.44
C GLN A 50 16.98 10.55 12.00
N MET A 51 15.84 11.09 11.58
CA MET A 51 15.35 12.38 12.08
C MET A 51 14.89 12.29 13.54
N SER A 52 14.36 11.14 13.97
CA SER A 52 14.03 10.88 15.37
C SER A 52 15.29 10.78 16.24
N ASP A 53 16.34 10.11 15.75
CA ASP A 53 17.62 9.99 16.45
C ASP A 53 18.32 11.35 16.62
N LEU A 54 18.05 12.30 15.71
CA LEU A 54 18.52 13.68 15.78
C LEU A 54 17.64 14.60 16.65
N ASP A 55 16.71 14.04 17.42
CA ASP A 55 15.73 14.76 18.25
C ASP A 55 14.84 15.73 17.44
N GLN A 56 14.65 15.43 16.15
CA GLN A 56 13.85 16.21 15.21
C GLN A 56 12.75 15.36 14.57
N PRO A 57 11.78 14.84 15.35
CA PRO A 57 10.74 13.98 14.83
C PRO A 57 9.88 14.73 13.79
N ILE A 58 9.74 14.11 12.62
CA ILE A 58 8.96 14.68 11.52
C ILE A 58 7.47 14.53 11.82
N ARG A 59 6.74 15.65 11.70
CA ARG A 59 5.28 15.65 11.87
C ARG A 59 4.61 14.87 10.74
N ILE A 60 3.58 14.09 11.08
CA ILE A 60 2.84 13.22 10.15
C ILE A 60 2.37 13.91 8.86
N LYS A 61 2.04 15.21 8.93
CA LYS A 61 1.64 16.03 7.77
C LYS A 61 2.68 16.11 6.65
N PHE A 62 3.94 15.82 6.95
CA PHE A 62 5.03 15.84 5.97
C PHE A 62 5.30 14.47 5.33
N ILE A 63 4.73 13.39 5.86
CA ILE A 63 4.91 12.05 5.30
C ILE A 63 4.45 11.97 3.84
N PRO A 64 3.28 12.53 3.44
CA PRO A 64 2.87 12.51 2.04
C PRO A 64 3.85 13.22 1.11
N PHE A 65 4.45 14.32 1.55
CA PHE A 65 5.45 15.06 0.78
C PHE A 65 6.77 14.29 0.64
N ILE A 66 7.21 13.60 1.69
CA ILE A 66 8.40 12.75 1.67
C ILE A 66 8.17 11.56 0.73
N ALA A 67 7.03 10.88 0.85
CA ALA A 67 6.62 9.80 -0.04
C ALA A 67 6.65 10.26 -1.51
N PHE A 68 6.05 11.41 -1.83
CA PHE A 68 6.08 11.98 -3.18
C PHE A 68 7.51 12.18 -3.69
N ARG A 69 8.41 12.74 -2.88
CA ARG A 69 9.82 12.92 -3.26
C ARG A 69 10.53 11.61 -3.57
N VAL A 70 10.26 10.56 -2.79
CA VAL A 70 10.86 9.24 -3.05
C VAL A 70 10.35 8.70 -4.39
N THR A 71 9.04 8.76 -4.64
CA THR A 71 8.45 8.28 -5.90
C THR A 71 8.86 9.11 -7.13
N TYR A 72 9.24 10.37 -6.95
CA TYR A 72 9.72 11.23 -8.04
C TYR A 72 11.03 10.73 -8.65
N HIS A 73 11.82 9.99 -7.87
CA HIS A 73 13.09 9.40 -8.32
C HIS A 73 12.94 8.00 -8.89
N ARG A 74 11.71 7.55 -9.19
CA ARG A 74 11.50 6.30 -9.91
C ARG A 74 12.30 6.35 -11.23
N PRO A 75 13.19 5.38 -11.48
CA PRO A 75 13.83 5.30 -12.77
C PRO A 75 12.73 5.17 -13.82
N ILE A 76 12.87 5.91 -14.92
CA ILE A 76 12.02 5.69 -16.10
C ILE A 76 12.32 4.26 -16.54
N THR A 77 11.40 3.35 -16.25
CA THR A 77 11.44 1.99 -16.78
C THR A 77 11.02 2.10 -18.24
N ASP A 78 11.95 1.85 -19.17
CA ASP A 78 11.68 1.47 -20.56
C ASP A 78 10.97 0.10 -20.60
#